data_AF-O55025-F1
#
_entry.id   AF-O55025-F1
#
_cell.length_a   1.000
_cell.length_b   1.000
_cell.length_c   1.000
_cell.angle_alpha   90.00
_cell.angle_beta   90.00
_cell.angle_gamma   90.00
#
_symmetry.space_group_name_H-M   'P 1'
#
loop_
_entity.id
_entity.type
_entity.pdbx_description
1 polymer ?
#
loop_
_entity_poly.entity_id
_entity_poly.type
_entity_poly.pdbx_seq_one_letter_code
_entity_poly.pdbx_strand_id
1 'polypeptide(L)'
;LQQRIVKLQPLSEKELPMTTQMSSGNTESPEMRRDSEQHGNGELRGMFTINSIGRLGNQMGEYATLFALARMNGRLAFIPASMHNALAPIFRISLPVLHSDTAKKIPWQNYHLNDWMEERYRHIPGHFVRFTGYPCSWTFYHHLRPEILKEFTLHDHVREEAQAFLRGLRVNGSQPSTFVGVHVRRGDYVHVMPNVWKGVVADRGYLEKALDMFRARYSSPVFVVTSNGMAWCRENINASRGDVVFAGNGIEGSPAKDFALLTQCNHTIMTIGTFGIWAAYLAGGDTIYLANYTLPDSPFLKVFKPEAAFLPEWVGIPADLSPLLKALTPACPRSHFHLKAKGVTCYVAGRAF
;
A
#
# COMPACT_ATOMS: atom_id res chain seq x y z
N LEU A 1 -6.67 -4.81 -33.77
CA LEU A 1 -7.44 -5.94 -33.20
C LEU A 1 -8.07 -5.45 -31.89
N GLN A 2 -9.16 -4.69 -31.92
CA GLN A 2 -10.54 -5.13 -32.15
C GLN A 2 -10.93 -6.42 -31.39
N GLN A 3 -11.78 -6.19 -30.38
CA GLN A 3 -12.89 -7.01 -29.91
C GLN A 3 -12.58 -8.28 -29.11
N ARG A 4 -12.96 -8.25 -27.82
CA ARG A 4 -13.95 -9.18 -27.24
C ARG A 4 -14.48 -8.62 -25.92
N ILE A 5 -15.58 -7.88 -26.04
CA ILE A 5 -16.52 -7.56 -24.96
C ILE A 5 -17.60 -8.65 -25.04
N VAL A 6 -17.78 -9.44 -23.98
CA VAL A 6 -18.98 -10.27 -23.81
C VAL A 6 -19.89 -9.56 -22.81
N LYS A 7 -21.09 -9.22 -23.30
CA LYS A 7 -22.21 -8.66 -22.55
C LYS A 7 -22.73 -9.69 -21.54
N LEU A 8 -22.96 -9.27 -20.31
CA LEU A 8 -23.89 -9.92 -19.39
C LEU A 8 -25.06 -8.95 -19.18
N GLN A 9 -26.27 -9.40 -19.51
CA GLN A 9 -27.53 -8.77 -19.08
C GLN A 9 -28.21 -9.68 -18.04
N PRO A 10 -28.98 -9.11 -17.11
CA PRO A 10 -29.45 -9.79 -15.91
C PRO A 10 -30.73 -10.61 -16.16
N LEU A 11 -30.87 -11.73 -15.45
CA LEU A 11 -32.13 -12.48 -15.36
C LEU A 11 -32.88 -12.07 -14.09
N SER A 12 -34.17 -11.84 -14.30
CA SER A 12 -35.17 -11.29 -13.38
C SER A 12 -35.70 -12.30 -12.37
N GLU A 13 -36.23 -11.74 -11.28
CA GLU A 13 -37.10 -12.35 -10.28
C GLU A 13 -38.38 -12.97 -10.88
N LYS A 14 -38.90 -13.99 -10.17
CA LYS A 14 -40.28 -14.55 -10.06
C LYS A 14 -40.15 -16.07 -9.86
N GLU A 15 -40.88 -16.80 -9.03
CA GLU A 15 -42.01 -16.60 -8.11
C GLU A 15 -42.04 -17.86 -7.21
N LEU A 16 -42.43 -17.75 -5.93
CA LEU A 16 -42.76 -18.90 -5.06
C LEU A 16 -44.13 -19.51 -5.47
N PRO A 17 -44.40 -20.76 -5.08
CA PRO A 17 -45.55 -20.94 -4.19
C PRO A 17 -45.35 -21.94 -3.02
N MET A 18 -46.20 -21.73 -2.01
CA MET A 18 -46.32 -22.43 -0.73
C MET A 18 -47.10 -23.77 -0.79
N THR A 19 -46.74 -24.64 0.16
CA THR A 19 -47.56 -25.61 0.96
C THR A 19 -48.29 -26.77 0.30
N THR A 20 -47.99 -28.00 0.73
CA THR A 20 -48.96 -28.93 1.41
C THR A 20 -48.24 -30.01 2.23
N GLN A 21 -49.00 -30.70 3.08
CA GLN A 21 -48.70 -31.38 4.34
C GLN A 21 -48.07 -32.80 4.27
N MET A 22 -47.73 -33.28 5.47
CA MET A 22 -47.12 -34.55 5.89
C MET A 22 -47.71 -35.85 5.32
N SER A 23 -46.85 -36.86 5.16
CA SER A 23 -47.16 -38.23 5.59
C SER A 23 -45.90 -39.04 5.91
N SER A 24 -46.00 -39.83 6.96
CA SER A 24 -45.05 -40.80 7.52
C SER A 24 -44.63 -41.91 6.55
N GLY A 25 -43.38 -42.35 6.65
CA GLY A 25 -42.87 -43.53 5.94
C GLY A 25 -41.45 -43.88 6.36
N ASN A 26 -41.34 -44.71 7.40
CA ASN A 26 -40.10 -45.41 7.75
C ASN A 26 -39.65 -46.27 6.57
N THR A 27 -38.42 -46.06 6.09
CA THR A 27 -37.71 -47.08 5.31
C THR A 27 -36.24 -47.04 5.71
N GLU A 28 -35.79 -48.14 6.31
CA GLU A 28 -34.39 -48.41 6.63
C GLU A 28 -33.51 -48.30 5.38
N SER A 29 -32.33 -47.73 5.53
CA SER A 29 -31.27 -47.73 4.52
C SER A 29 -29.96 -48.15 5.17
N PRO A 30 -29.09 -48.90 4.47
CA PRO A 30 -28.03 -49.68 5.08
C PRO A 30 -26.78 -48.82 5.32
N GLU A 31 -26.14 -49.09 6.47
CA GLU A 31 -24.72 -48.92 6.77
C GLU A 31 -23.92 -47.96 5.89
N MET A 32 -23.92 -46.69 6.29
CA MET A 32 -22.87 -45.75 5.90
C MET A 32 -21.58 -46.17 6.62
N ARG A 33 -20.72 -46.87 5.89
CA ARG A 33 -19.35 -47.17 6.31
C ARG A 33 -18.70 -45.88 6.78
N ARG A 34 -18.30 -45.88 8.06
CA ARG A 34 -17.38 -44.90 8.61
C ARG A 34 -16.08 -45.06 7.82
N ASP A 35 -15.75 -44.08 7.00
CA ASP A 35 -14.37 -43.92 6.54
C ASP A 35 -13.53 -43.55 7.76
N SER A 36 -13.01 -44.62 8.37
CA SER A 36 -12.02 -44.62 9.40
C SER A 36 -10.77 -43.88 8.93
N GLU A 37 -10.45 -42.81 9.65
CA GLU A 37 -9.11 -42.37 10.00
C GLU A 37 -7.97 -43.18 9.37
N GLN A 38 -7.49 -42.73 8.21
CA GLN A 38 -6.07 -42.82 7.92
C GLN A 38 -5.38 -41.63 8.60
N HIS A 39 -5.17 -41.73 9.91
CA HIS A 39 -4.06 -41.03 10.55
C HIS A 39 -2.76 -41.64 10.02
N GLY A 40 -2.39 -41.25 8.80
CA GLY A 40 -1.03 -41.36 8.35
C GLY A 40 -0.17 -40.60 9.34
N ASN A 41 0.85 -41.26 9.88
CA ASN A 41 1.87 -40.74 10.77
C ASN A 41 2.37 -39.39 10.25
N GLY A 42 1.78 -38.30 10.76
CA GLY A 42 1.91 -36.98 10.17
C GLY A 42 3.29 -36.44 10.49
N GLU A 43 4.25 -36.62 9.57
CA GLU A 43 5.48 -35.83 9.60
C GLU A 43 5.08 -34.37 9.84
N LEU A 44 5.69 -33.76 10.86
CA LEU A 44 5.50 -32.35 11.16
C LEU A 44 5.71 -31.56 9.87
N ARG A 45 4.61 -31.15 9.22
CA ARG A 45 4.66 -30.18 8.13
C ARG A 45 5.28 -28.95 8.76
N GLY A 46 6.48 -28.62 8.31
CA GLY A 46 7.29 -27.54 8.84
C GLY A 46 6.54 -26.23 9.09
N MET A 47 7.17 -25.32 9.82
CA MET A 47 6.59 -24.00 10.11
C MET A 47 7.40 -22.88 9.47
N PHE A 48 6.67 -21.83 9.10
CA PHE A 48 7.19 -20.58 8.61
C PHE A 48 7.05 -19.48 9.66
N THR A 49 8.04 -18.61 9.69
CA THR A 49 7.97 -17.31 10.36
C THR A 49 8.60 -16.26 9.45
N ILE A 50 8.56 -15.00 9.85
CA ILE A 50 9.13 -13.89 9.09
C ILE A 50 9.84 -12.93 10.06
N ASN A 51 10.81 -12.19 9.56
CA ASN A 51 11.34 -11.05 10.29
C ASN A 51 10.21 -10.03 10.57
N SER A 52 10.43 -9.20 11.59
CA SER A 52 9.52 -8.12 11.97
C SER A 52 10.29 -6.82 11.89
N ILE A 53 10.48 -6.28 10.67
CA ILE A 53 11.37 -5.13 10.43
C ILE A 53 10.62 -3.95 9.81
N GLY A 54 11.13 -2.76 10.10
CA GLY A 54 10.49 -1.52 9.68
C GLY A 54 9.21 -1.20 10.45
N ARG A 55 8.45 -0.24 9.91
CA ARG A 55 7.26 0.37 10.53
C ARG A 55 5.96 -0.31 10.10
N LEU A 56 4.82 0.20 10.59
CA LEU A 56 3.47 -0.36 10.39
C LEU A 56 3.22 -0.96 9.00
N GLY A 57 3.38 -0.19 7.91
CA GLY A 57 3.12 -0.68 6.56
C GLY A 57 4.01 -1.85 6.13
N ASN A 58 5.27 -1.90 6.57
CA ASN A 58 6.16 -3.03 6.29
C ASN A 58 5.72 -4.27 7.07
N GLN A 59 5.38 -4.09 8.34
CA GLN A 59 4.90 -5.18 9.20
C GLN A 59 3.59 -5.78 8.66
N MET A 60 2.71 -4.96 8.08
CA MET A 60 1.50 -5.43 7.39
C MET A 60 1.86 -6.24 6.13
N GLY A 61 2.82 -5.76 5.34
CA GLY A 61 3.38 -6.47 4.18
C GLY A 61 3.94 -7.85 4.53
N GLU A 62 4.79 -7.89 5.56
CA GLU A 62 5.40 -9.10 6.08
C GLU A 62 4.35 -10.09 6.58
N TYR A 63 3.37 -9.61 7.36
CA TYR A 63 2.26 -10.42 7.84
C TYR A 63 1.48 -11.06 6.70
N ALA A 64 1.03 -10.25 5.73
CA ALA A 64 0.22 -10.72 4.61
C ALA A 64 1.00 -11.69 3.71
N THR A 65 2.29 -11.45 3.53
CA THR A 65 3.19 -12.33 2.79
C THR A 65 3.36 -13.67 3.49
N LEU A 66 3.66 -13.67 4.80
CA LEU A 66 3.77 -14.90 5.60
C LEU A 66 2.47 -15.70 5.52
N PHE A 67 1.33 -15.04 5.71
CA PHE A 67 0.00 -15.65 5.66
C PHE A 67 -0.26 -16.34 4.32
N ALA A 68 0.01 -15.66 3.20
CA ALA A 68 -0.24 -16.20 1.87
C ALA A 68 0.73 -17.33 1.51
N LEU A 69 2.04 -17.15 1.76
CA LEU A 69 3.04 -18.18 1.43
C LEU A 69 2.89 -19.44 2.27
N ALA A 70 2.52 -19.32 3.55
CA ALA A 70 2.31 -20.48 4.40
C ALA A 70 1.13 -21.33 3.91
N ARG A 71 0.00 -20.70 3.54
CA ARG A 71 -1.13 -21.41 2.91
C ARG A 71 -0.73 -22.07 1.60
N MET A 72 -0.05 -21.33 0.73
CA MET A 72 0.39 -21.82 -0.58
C MET A 72 1.32 -23.04 -0.46
N ASN A 73 2.16 -23.08 0.56
CA ASN A 73 3.10 -24.19 0.80
C ASN A 73 2.54 -25.27 1.76
N GLY A 74 1.30 -25.15 2.23
CA GLY A 74 0.70 -26.09 3.18
C GLY A 74 1.45 -26.17 4.52
N ARG A 75 1.99 -25.05 5.00
CA ARG A 75 2.80 -24.93 6.23
C ARG A 75 2.06 -24.15 7.31
N LEU A 76 2.41 -24.40 8.57
CA LEU A 76 1.97 -23.55 9.68
C LEU A 76 2.74 -22.21 9.64
N ALA A 77 2.10 -21.11 10.02
CA ALA A 77 2.72 -19.80 10.13
C ALA A 77 2.61 -19.25 11.55
N PHE A 78 3.70 -18.66 12.03
CA PHE A 78 3.73 -17.95 13.31
C PHE A 78 4.43 -16.61 13.17
N ILE A 79 3.86 -15.58 13.79
CA ILE A 79 4.43 -14.22 13.77
C ILE A 79 5.33 -13.98 14.98
N PRO A 80 6.39 -13.17 14.86
CA PRO A 80 7.15 -12.71 16.02
C PRO A 80 6.28 -11.90 16.99
N ALA A 81 6.59 -11.98 18.29
CA ALA A 81 5.89 -11.19 19.32
C ALA A 81 5.94 -9.67 19.05
N SER A 82 7.03 -9.16 18.48
CA SER A 82 7.15 -7.74 18.10
C SER A 82 6.14 -7.32 17.04
N MET A 83 5.89 -8.18 16.04
CA MET A 83 4.90 -7.95 14.98
C MET A 83 3.49 -7.96 15.57
N HIS A 84 3.19 -8.93 16.45
CA HIS A 84 1.92 -8.98 17.16
C HIS A 84 1.68 -7.69 17.95
N ASN A 85 2.67 -7.22 18.71
CA ASN A 85 2.56 -5.97 19.48
C ASN A 85 2.33 -4.73 18.60
N ALA A 86 2.83 -4.73 17.36
CA ALA A 86 2.64 -3.63 16.42
C ALA A 86 1.26 -3.65 15.74
N LEU A 87 0.72 -4.85 15.45
CA LEU A 87 -0.47 -5.02 14.60
C LEU A 87 -1.75 -5.32 15.40
N ALA A 88 -1.67 -6.20 16.41
CA ALA A 88 -2.83 -6.66 17.18
C ALA A 88 -3.61 -5.56 17.91
N PRO A 89 -3.00 -4.45 18.38
CA PRO A 89 -3.77 -3.34 18.95
C PRO A 89 -4.68 -2.64 17.93
N ILE A 90 -4.39 -2.76 16.63
CA ILE A 90 -5.10 -2.07 15.55
C ILE A 90 -6.07 -3.03 14.86
N PHE A 91 -5.62 -4.26 14.60
CA PHE A 91 -6.29 -5.22 13.73
C PHE A 91 -6.62 -6.55 14.42
N ARG A 92 -7.60 -7.26 13.87
CA ARG A 92 -8.03 -8.60 14.30
C ARG A 92 -7.24 -9.72 13.61
N ILE A 93 -5.91 -9.62 13.64
CA ILE A 93 -5.01 -10.63 13.06
C ILE A 93 -5.13 -11.99 13.77
N SER A 94 -4.99 -13.08 13.03
CA SER A 94 -5.26 -14.45 13.51
C SER A 94 -4.04 -15.36 13.63
N LEU A 95 -2.95 -15.10 12.89
CA LEU A 95 -1.73 -15.91 12.99
C LEU A 95 -1.20 -15.98 14.43
N PRO A 96 -0.86 -17.18 14.93
CA PRO A 96 -0.37 -17.37 16.30
C PRO A 96 1.00 -16.73 16.52
N VAL A 97 1.24 -16.32 17.77
CA VAL A 97 2.51 -15.72 18.18
C VAL A 97 3.56 -16.79 18.47
N LEU A 98 4.76 -16.60 17.90
CA LEU A 98 5.96 -17.33 18.29
C LEU A 98 6.74 -16.52 19.32
N HIS A 99 6.72 -16.98 20.58
CA HIS A 99 7.48 -16.35 21.67
C HIS A 99 8.99 -16.43 21.43
N SER A 100 9.71 -15.38 21.81
CA SER A 100 11.15 -15.24 21.56
C SER A 100 12.00 -16.40 22.07
N ASP A 101 11.64 -16.96 23.22
CA ASP A 101 12.43 -18.03 23.85
C ASP A 101 12.27 -19.36 23.13
N THR A 102 11.10 -19.58 22.52
CA THR A 102 10.87 -20.71 21.60
C THR A 102 11.54 -20.44 20.26
N ALA A 103 11.40 -19.23 19.72
CA ALA A 103 11.98 -18.85 18.43
C ALA A 103 13.50 -19.07 18.38
N LYS A 104 14.22 -18.75 19.47
CA LYS A 104 15.68 -18.91 19.57
C LYS A 104 16.16 -20.38 19.54
N LYS A 105 15.30 -21.32 19.92
CA LYS A 105 15.62 -22.76 20.00
C LYS A 105 15.41 -23.49 18.67
N ILE A 106 14.70 -22.88 17.73
CA ILE A 106 14.39 -23.47 16.44
C ILE A 106 15.54 -23.16 15.45
N PRO A 107 16.07 -24.17 14.74
CA PRO A 107 17.15 -23.97 13.77
C PRO A 107 16.61 -23.38 12.47
N TRP A 108 16.29 -22.08 12.48
CA TRP A 108 15.71 -21.39 11.33
C TRP A 108 16.65 -21.35 10.12
N GLN A 109 16.16 -21.81 8.98
CA GLN A 109 16.74 -21.53 7.68
C GLN A 109 16.21 -20.17 7.18
N ASN A 110 17.11 -19.20 7.03
CA ASN A 110 16.74 -17.91 6.43
C ASN A 110 16.46 -18.10 4.93
N TYR A 111 15.34 -17.55 4.48
CA TYR A 111 14.95 -17.56 3.07
C TYR A 111 14.59 -16.15 2.63
N HIS A 112 15.38 -15.58 1.71
CA HIS A 112 15.22 -14.21 1.29
C HIS A 112 14.08 -14.06 0.27
N LEU A 113 13.18 -13.10 0.54
CA LEU A 113 12.11 -12.70 -0.33
C LEU A 113 12.43 -11.34 -0.95
N ASN A 114 12.22 -11.25 -2.26
CA ASN A 114 12.10 -9.97 -2.95
C ASN A 114 10.78 -9.27 -2.59
N ASP A 115 10.67 -7.99 -2.93
CA ASP A 115 9.44 -7.22 -2.79
C ASP A 115 8.43 -7.49 -3.93
N TRP A 116 8.43 -8.71 -4.47
CA TRP A 116 7.48 -9.21 -5.46
C TRP A 116 7.46 -10.74 -5.43
N MET A 117 6.32 -11.32 -5.80
CA MET A 117 6.16 -12.78 -5.88
C MET A 117 6.98 -13.35 -7.04
N GLU A 118 7.60 -14.51 -6.80
CA GLU A 118 8.30 -15.29 -7.81
C GLU A 118 7.82 -16.74 -7.81
N GLU A 119 7.95 -17.41 -8.95
CA GLU A 119 7.55 -18.81 -9.14
C GLU A 119 8.16 -19.74 -8.08
N ARG A 120 9.44 -19.54 -7.76
CA ARG A 120 10.16 -20.34 -6.76
C ARG A 120 9.55 -20.29 -5.36
N TYR A 121 8.78 -19.25 -5.03
CA TYR A 121 8.14 -19.10 -3.71
C TYR A 121 6.89 -19.98 -3.54
N ARG A 122 6.40 -20.58 -4.62
CA ARG A 122 5.31 -21.59 -4.55
C ARG A 122 5.75 -22.90 -3.88
N HIS A 123 7.06 -23.18 -3.87
CA HIS A 123 7.63 -24.41 -3.32
C HIS A 123 8.91 -24.11 -2.53
N ILE A 124 8.75 -23.64 -1.30
CA ILE A 124 9.86 -23.25 -0.43
C ILE A 124 10.37 -24.50 0.31
N PRO A 125 11.65 -24.88 0.13
CA PRO A 125 12.22 -26.03 0.81
C PRO A 125 12.49 -25.75 2.29
N GLY A 126 12.60 -26.82 3.09
CA GLY A 126 12.94 -26.76 4.50
C GLY A 126 11.74 -26.94 5.44
N HIS A 127 12.03 -27.38 6.67
CA HIS A 127 11.03 -27.59 7.71
C HIS A 127 10.84 -26.38 8.64
N PHE A 128 11.87 -25.56 8.85
CA PHE A 128 11.81 -24.38 9.72
C PHE A 128 12.37 -23.18 8.97
N VAL A 129 11.49 -22.41 8.33
CA VAL A 129 11.93 -21.32 7.44
C VAL A 129 11.56 -19.97 8.04
N ARG A 130 12.53 -19.05 8.04
CA ARG A 130 12.32 -17.64 8.40
C ARG A 130 12.49 -16.78 7.16
N PHE A 131 11.41 -16.13 6.74
CA PHE A 131 11.46 -15.19 5.64
C PHE A 131 12.21 -13.91 6.03
N THR A 132 13.05 -13.44 5.13
CA THR A 132 13.83 -12.20 5.27
C THR A 132 13.62 -11.28 4.07
N GLY A 133 14.01 -10.01 4.18
CA GLY A 133 13.68 -8.98 3.19
C GLY A 133 12.55 -8.08 3.68
N TYR A 134 12.00 -7.25 2.79
CA TYR A 134 10.88 -6.33 3.07
C TYR A 134 9.71 -6.60 2.13
N PRO A 135 9.12 -7.82 2.12
CA PRO A 135 8.04 -8.12 1.20
C PRO A 135 6.78 -7.32 1.58
N CYS A 136 6.32 -6.47 0.66
CA CYS A 136 5.15 -5.62 0.80
C CYS A 136 4.45 -5.41 -0.56
N SER A 137 4.32 -6.48 -1.33
CA SER A 137 3.71 -6.46 -2.66
C SER A 137 2.40 -7.25 -2.70
N TRP A 138 1.39 -6.70 -3.38
CA TRP A 138 0.08 -7.34 -3.52
C TRP A 138 0.15 -8.69 -4.24
N THR A 139 1.18 -8.91 -5.06
CA THR A 139 1.35 -10.15 -5.84
C THR A 139 1.49 -11.40 -4.97
N PHE A 140 1.84 -11.26 -3.68
CA PHE A 140 1.88 -12.37 -2.73
C PHE A 140 0.48 -12.82 -2.28
N TYR A 141 -0.46 -11.88 -2.09
CA TYR A 141 -1.64 -12.13 -1.26
C TYR A 141 -2.97 -11.67 -1.86
N HIS A 142 -2.97 -10.96 -3.00
CA HIS A 142 -4.18 -10.39 -3.58
C HIS A 142 -5.20 -11.44 -4.03
N HIS A 143 -4.75 -12.64 -4.40
CA HIS A 143 -5.62 -13.78 -4.69
C HIS A 143 -6.40 -14.28 -3.45
N LEU A 144 -5.98 -13.88 -2.24
CA LEU A 144 -6.64 -14.14 -0.95
C LEU A 144 -7.24 -12.84 -0.36
N ARG A 145 -7.60 -11.88 -1.21
CA ARG A 145 -8.04 -10.56 -0.75
C ARG A 145 -9.15 -10.60 0.31
N PRO A 146 -10.22 -11.42 0.19
CA PRO A 146 -11.25 -11.50 1.23
C PRO A 146 -10.70 -11.89 2.61
N GLU A 147 -9.78 -12.84 2.66
CA GLU A 147 -9.13 -13.26 3.91
C GLU A 147 -8.17 -12.19 4.44
N ILE A 148 -7.39 -11.56 3.57
CA ILE A 148 -6.49 -10.46 3.96
C ILE A 148 -7.28 -9.29 4.56
N LEU A 149 -8.43 -8.93 3.98
CA LEU A 149 -9.30 -7.89 4.56
C LEU A 149 -9.86 -8.29 5.93
N LYS A 150 -10.13 -9.59 6.15
CA LYS A 150 -10.54 -10.11 7.45
C LYS A 150 -9.43 -9.98 8.49
N GLU A 151 -8.19 -10.33 8.14
CA GLU A 151 -7.02 -10.19 9.02
C GLU A 151 -6.78 -8.72 9.42
N PHE A 152 -6.97 -7.79 8.50
CA PHE A 152 -6.77 -6.35 8.73
C PHE A 152 -8.08 -5.60 9.06
N THR A 153 -9.07 -6.28 9.62
CA THR A 153 -10.26 -5.62 10.17
C THR A 153 -9.89 -4.86 11.44
N LEU A 154 -10.21 -3.55 11.49
CA LEU A 154 -10.01 -2.72 12.67
C LEU A 154 -10.83 -3.23 13.87
N HIS A 155 -10.28 -3.08 15.08
CA HIS A 155 -11.09 -3.22 16.30
C HIS A 155 -12.19 -2.14 16.36
N ASP A 156 -13.33 -2.47 16.95
CA ASP A 156 -14.51 -1.58 16.94
C ASP A 156 -14.20 -0.21 17.55
N HIS A 157 -13.42 -0.14 18.64
CA HIS A 157 -13.05 1.13 19.26
C HIS A 157 -12.15 2.00 18.36
N VAL A 158 -11.21 1.39 17.63
CA VAL A 158 -10.33 2.09 16.67
C VAL A 158 -11.14 2.60 15.49
N ARG A 159 -12.04 1.76 14.96
CA ARG A 159 -12.94 2.13 13.86
C ARG A 159 -13.86 3.26 14.28
N GLU A 160 -14.46 3.17 15.47
CA GLU A 160 -15.43 4.16 15.94
C GLU A 160 -14.79 5.51 16.20
N GLU A 161 -13.57 5.57 16.74
CA GLU A 161 -12.82 6.83 16.88
C GLU A 161 -12.62 7.52 15.53
N ALA A 162 -12.18 6.77 14.51
CA ALA A 162 -12.00 7.29 13.16
C ALA A 162 -13.32 7.74 12.52
N GLN A 163 -14.39 6.94 12.63
CA GLN A 163 -15.70 7.27 12.09
C GLN A 163 -16.33 8.47 12.80
N ALA A 164 -16.16 8.60 14.12
CA ALA A 164 -16.64 9.77 14.87
C ALA A 164 -15.98 11.06 14.40
N PHE A 165 -14.67 11.03 14.11
CA PHE A 165 -13.98 12.15 13.50
C PHE A 165 -14.59 12.54 12.14
N LEU A 166 -14.75 11.57 11.23
CA LEU A 166 -15.32 11.81 9.90
C LEU A 166 -16.76 12.34 9.96
N ARG A 167 -17.60 11.80 10.85
CA ARG A 167 -18.97 12.26 11.05
C ARG A 167 -19.05 13.69 11.60
N GLY A 168 -18.02 14.14 12.32
CA GLY A 168 -17.91 15.51 12.82
C GLY A 168 -17.57 16.54 11.73
N LEU A 169 -17.08 16.11 10.57
CA LEU A 169 -16.69 17.02 9.50
C LEU A 169 -17.91 17.58 8.77
N ARG A 170 -17.88 18.89 8.51
CA ARG A 170 -18.89 19.60 7.71
C ARG A 170 -18.21 20.46 6.66
N VAL A 171 -18.76 20.46 5.45
CA VAL A 171 -18.34 21.35 4.36
C VAL A 171 -19.55 22.12 3.85
N ASN A 172 -19.40 23.44 3.80
CA ASN A 172 -20.47 24.37 3.40
C ASN A 172 -21.80 24.12 4.16
N GLY A 173 -21.70 23.77 5.45
CA GLY A 173 -22.87 23.51 6.32
C GLY A 173 -23.49 22.11 6.18
N SER A 174 -23.01 21.28 5.25
CA SER A 174 -23.53 19.93 4.96
C SER A 174 -22.56 18.81 5.34
N GLN A 175 -23.10 17.61 5.54
CA GLN A 175 -22.32 16.39 5.76
C GLN A 175 -21.69 15.95 4.42
N PRO A 176 -20.37 15.77 4.32
CA PRO A 176 -19.74 15.24 3.13
C PRO A 176 -20.19 13.80 2.86
N SER A 177 -20.41 13.47 1.59
CA SER A 177 -20.72 12.09 1.15
C SER A 177 -19.47 11.31 0.72
N THR A 178 -18.37 12.00 0.44
CA THR A 178 -17.14 11.41 -0.09
C THR A 178 -15.94 11.91 0.69
N PHE A 179 -15.22 10.99 1.34
CA PHE A 179 -13.94 11.26 1.99
C PHE A 179 -12.81 10.66 1.16
N VAL A 180 -11.78 11.47 0.90
CA VAL A 180 -10.56 11.06 0.21
C VAL A 180 -9.41 11.15 1.22
N GLY A 181 -8.86 10.01 1.62
CA GLY A 181 -7.70 9.96 2.49
C GLY A 181 -6.46 10.40 1.72
N VAL A 182 -5.73 11.39 2.23
CA VAL A 182 -4.51 11.92 1.59
C VAL A 182 -3.32 11.64 2.49
N HIS A 183 -2.50 10.66 2.12
CA HIS A 183 -1.28 10.33 2.86
C HIS A 183 -0.04 10.91 2.16
N VAL A 184 0.59 11.88 2.80
CA VAL A 184 1.82 12.54 2.30
C VAL A 184 3.03 12.06 3.10
N ARG A 185 3.82 11.16 2.54
CA ARG A 185 5.11 10.75 3.10
C ARG A 185 6.20 11.79 2.84
N ARG A 186 6.77 12.33 3.91
CA ARG A 186 7.97 13.17 3.97
C ARG A 186 8.93 12.58 5.03
N GLY A 187 9.26 13.31 6.09
CA GLY A 187 10.20 12.87 7.13
C GLY A 187 11.56 12.51 6.53
N ASP A 188 12.11 11.35 6.92
CA ASP A 188 13.37 10.81 6.41
C ASP A 188 13.44 10.72 4.89
N TYR A 189 12.32 10.52 4.19
CA TYR A 189 12.28 10.42 2.73
C TYR A 189 12.70 11.71 2.02
N VAL A 190 12.58 12.87 2.67
CA VAL A 190 13.06 14.15 2.11
C VAL A 190 14.58 14.12 1.88
N HIS A 191 15.32 13.34 2.67
CA HIS A 191 16.76 13.16 2.53
C HIS A 191 17.12 11.86 1.82
N VAL A 192 16.44 10.76 2.15
CA VAL A 192 16.78 9.43 1.63
C VAL A 192 16.47 9.31 0.14
N MET A 193 15.35 9.86 -0.34
CA MET A 193 14.99 9.77 -1.76
C MET A 193 16.05 10.40 -2.68
N PRO A 194 16.45 11.68 -2.50
CA PRO A 194 17.43 12.28 -3.39
C PRO A 194 18.84 11.72 -3.20
N ASN A 195 19.26 11.47 -1.95
CA ASN A 195 20.66 11.16 -1.65
C ASN A 195 21.02 9.67 -1.81
N VAL A 196 20.04 8.77 -1.64
CA VAL A 196 20.27 7.31 -1.70
C VAL A 196 19.61 6.72 -2.94
N TRP A 197 18.35 7.09 -3.18
CA TRP A 197 17.51 6.44 -4.18
C TRP A 197 17.43 7.19 -5.52
N LYS A 198 18.19 8.27 -5.72
CA LYS A 198 18.09 9.10 -6.93
C LYS A 198 16.63 9.42 -7.30
N GLY A 199 15.85 9.77 -6.29
CA GLY A 199 14.41 9.97 -6.40
C GLY A 199 13.92 11.23 -5.71
N VAL A 200 12.65 11.52 -5.91
CA VAL A 200 11.97 12.68 -5.33
C VAL A 200 10.85 12.21 -4.40
N VAL A 201 10.37 13.13 -3.58
CA VAL A 201 9.09 12.99 -2.87
C VAL A 201 8.03 13.82 -3.59
N ALA A 202 6.75 13.56 -3.30
CA ALA A 202 5.66 14.33 -3.89
C ALA A 202 5.85 15.84 -3.66
N ASP A 203 5.61 16.59 -4.72
CA ASP A 203 5.64 18.04 -4.74
C ASP A 203 4.23 18.61 -4.67
N ARG A 204 4.15 19.95 -4.69
CA ARG A 204 2.87 20.67 -4.73
C ARG A 204 2.08 20.35 -6.00
N GLY A 205 2.74 20.27 -7.16
CA GLY A 205 2.08 20.03 -8.45
C GLY A 205 1.38 18.68 -8.51
N TYR A 206 2.01 17.62 -7.98
CA TYR A 206 1.37 16.31 -7.82
C TYR A 206 0.09 16.40 -6.97
N LEU A 207 0.17 17.02 -5.80
CA LEU A 207 -0.95 17.09 -4.86
C LEU A 207 -2.11 17.90 -5.45
N GLU A 208 -1.82 19.07 -6.05
CA GLU A 208 -2.85 19.89 -6.72
C GLU A 208 -3.56 19.09 -7.81
N LYS A 209 -2.81 18.42 -8.69
CA LYS A 209 -3.40 17.60 -9.76
C LYS A 209 -4.23 16.44 -9.20
N ALA A 210 -3.75 15.73 -8.18
CA ALA A 210 -4.47 14.61 -7.59
C ALA A 210 -5.77 15.06 -6.92
N LEU A 211 -5.75 16.15 -6.13
CA LEU A 211 -6.94 16.72 -5.51
C LEU A 211 -7.95 17.17 -6.57
N ASP A 212 -7.50 17.85 -7.62
CA ASP A 212 -8.37 18.35 -8.68
C ASP A 212 -9.02 17.22 -9.50
N MET A 213 -8.35 16.08 -9.70
CA MET A 213 -8.96 14.91 -10.30
C MET A 213 -10.14 14.37 -9.47
N PHE A 214 -10.02 14.33 -8.15
CA PHE A 214 -11.12 13.93 -7.27
C PHE A 214 -12.25 14.96 -7.24
N ARG A 215 -11.92 16.26 -7.21
CA ARG A 215 -12.91 17.35 -7.30
C ARG A 215 -13.69 17.33 -8.61
N ALA A 216 -13.06 16.92 -9.70
CA ALA A 216 -13.72 16.79 -11.00
C ALA A 216 -14.62 15.56 -11.09
N ARG A 217 -14.29 14.48 -10.37
CA ARG A 217 -15.02 13.20 -10.42
C ARG A 217 -16.15 13.08 -9.39
N TYR A 218 -15.96 13.65 -8.20
CA TYR A 218 -16.86 13.48 -7.07
C TYR A 218 -17.49 14.82 -6.66
N SER A 219 -18.75 14.79 -6.27
CA SER A 219 -19.45 15.97 -5.74
C SER A 219 -18.99 16.24 -4.30
N SER A 220 -18.43 17.43 -4.06
CA SER A 220 -18.06 17.91 -2.72
C SER A 220 -17.18 16.94 -1.90
N PRO A 221 -16.05 16.43 -2.46
CA PRO A 221 -15.16 15.55 -1.71
C PRO A 221 -14.49 16.30 -0.57
N VAL A 222 -14.19 15.60 0.52
CA VAL A 222 -13.36 16.10 1.62
C VAL A 222 -12.05 15.35 1.67
N PHE A 223 -10.96 16.10 1.63
CA PHE A 223 -9.60 15.58 1.67
C PHE A 223 -9.10 15.52 3.11
N VAL A 224 -8.91 14.31 3.62
CA VAL A 224 -8.45 14.06 5.00
C VAL A 224 -6.95 13.80 4.96
N VAL A 225 -6.17 14.83 5.27
CA VAL A 225 -4.71 14.84 5.12
C VAL A 225 -4.01 14.33 6.37
N THR A 226 -3.15 13.32 6.19
CA THR A 226 -2.20 12.82 7.19
C THR A 226 -0.78 12.84 6.61
N SER A 227 0.20 13.11 7.47
CA SER A 227 1.60 13.22 7.05
C SER A 227 2.52 13.20 8.25
N ASN A 228 3.73 12.65 8.08
CA ASN A 228 4.86 12.90 8.99
C ASN A 228 5.59 14.23 8.71
N GLY A 229 5.06 15.05 7.81
CA GLY A 229 5.52 16.39 7.46
C GLY A 229 4.37 17.38 7.37
N MET A 230 3.55 17.46 8.42
CA MET A 230 2.32 18.25 8.43
C MET A 230 2.52 19.75 8.21
N ALA A 231 3.64 20.33 8.67
CA ALA A 231 3.96 21.75 8.42
C ALA A 231 4.07 22.02 6.91
N TRP A 232 4.84 21.20 6.20
CA TRP A 232 4.96 21.28 4.74
C TRP A 232 3.61 21.12 4.04
N CYS A 233 2.74 20.21 4.53
CA CYS A 233 1.41 20.04 3.95
C CYS A 233 0.54 21.28 4.10
N ARG A 234 0.56 21.96 5.25
CA ARG A 234 -0.19 23.20 5.47
C ARG A 234 0.29 24.35 4.58
N GLU A 235 1.58 24.38 4.29
CA GLU A 235 2.19 25.38 3.39
C GLU A 235 1.92 25.11 1.91
N ASN A 236 1.80 23.85 1.51
CA ASN A 236 1.80 23.45 0.10
C ASN A 236 0.46 22.91 -0.43
N ILE A 237 -0.50 22.57 0.43
CA ILE A 237 -1.84 22.13 0.02
C ILE A 237 -2.79 23.32 0.13
N ASN A 238 -3.38 23.70 -1.01
CA ASN A 238 -4.37 24.77 -1.03
C ASN A 238 -5.70 24.31 -0.38
N ALA A 239 -5.95 24.81 0.84
CA ALA A 239 -7.16 24.56 1.61
C ALA A 239 -8.22 25.68 1.49
N SER A 240 -8.04 26.66 0.60
CA SER A 240 -8.93 27.84 0.52
C SER A 240 -10.38 27.53 0.14
N ARG A 241 -10.63 26.35 -0.44
CA ARG A 241 -11.98 25.87 -0.80
C ARG A 241 -12.76 25.27 0.39
N GLY A 242 -12.13 25.13 1.56
CA GLY A 242 -12.74 24.54 2.74
C GLY A 242 -12.98 23.03 2.65
N ASP A 243 -12.42 22.37 1.64
CA ASP A 243 -12.57 20.93 1.36
C ASP A 243 -11.37 20.09 1.86
N VAL A 244 -10.41 20.71 2.54
CA VAL A 244 -9.20 20.06 3.06
C VAL A 244 -9.18 20.11 4.59
N VAL A 245 -8.98 18.95 5.21
CA VAL A 245 -8.85 18.80 6.66
C VAL A 245 -7.48 18.20 6.99
N PHE A 246 -6.67 18.94 7.72
CA PHE A 246 -5.37 18.47 8.21
C PHE A 246 -5.52 17.67 9.50
N ALA A 247 -5.82 16.37 9.37
CA ALA A 247 -6.19 15.51 10.50
C ALA A 247 -5.00 14.86 11.21
N GLY A 248 -3.87 14.67 10.52
CA GLY A 248 -2.69 14.06 11.11
C GLY A 248 -2.03 14.94 12.18
N ASN A 249 -1.53 14.31 13.26
CA ASN A 249 -0.75 14.99 14.30
C ASN A 249 0.75 15.08 13.97
N GLY A 250 1.21 14.40 12.91
CA GLY A 250 2.62 14.34 12.52
C GLY A 250 3.49 13.45 13.40
N ILE A 251 2.90 12.77 14.39
CA ILE A 251 3.61 11.94 15.36
C ILE A 251 3.76 10.53 14.80
N GLU A 252 4.98 10.25 14.43
CA GLU A 252 5.38 9.03 13.75
C GLU A 252 5.36 7.77 14.62
N GLY A 253 5.39 7.94 15.96
CA GLY A 253 5.38 6.85 16.95
C GLY A 253 3.99 6.29 17.28
N SER A 254 2.92 6.95 16.84
CA SER A 254 1.53 6.53 17.08
C SER A 254 0.70 6.46 15.79
N PRO A 255 1.13 5.66 14.80
CA PRO A 255 0.55 5.66 13.45
C PRO A 255 -0.90 5.17 13.37
N ALA A 256 -1.40 4.50 14.41
CA ALA A 256 -2.68 3.79 14.39
C ALA A 256 -3.87 4.71 14.10
N LYS A 257 -3.90 5.92 14.68
CA LYS A 257 -5.01 6.87 14.49
C LYS A 257 -5.09 7.39 13.07
N ASP A 258 -3.95 7.86 12.55
CA ASP A 258 -3.84 8.33 11.16
C ASP A 258 -4.19 7.20 10.18
N PHE A 259 -3.68 5.99 10.42
CA PHE A 259 -3.94 4.84 9.56
C PHE A 259 -5.42 4.44 9.57
N ALA A 260 -6.02 4.32 10.76
CA ALA A 260 -7.44 4.00 10.90
C ALA A 260 -8.30 5.03 10.14
N LEU A 261 -8.04 6.32 10.33
CA LEU A 261 -8.76 7.40 9.65
C LEU A 261 -8.69 7.28 8.12
N LEU A 262 -7.50 7.03 7.56
CA LEU A 262 -7.35 6.83 6.11
C LEU A 262 -8.15 5.63 5.60
N THR A 263 -8.11 4.50 6.30
CA THR A 263 -8.84 3.27 5.88
C THR A 263 -10.36 3.40 5.98
N GLN A 264 -10.87 4.42 6.68
CA GLN A 264 -12.29 4.73 6.77
C GLN A 264 -12.75 5.73 5.69
N CYS A 265 -11.84 6.27 4.88
CA CYS A 265 -12.19 7.08 3.71
C CYS A 265 -12.68 6.21 2.55
N ASN A 266 -13.37 6.80 1.58
CA ASN A 266 -13.88 6.11 0.40
C ASN A 266 -12.80 5.88 -0.67
N HIS A 267 -11.84 6.80 -0.74
CA HIS A 267 -10.82 6.86 -1.78
C HIS A 267 -9.48 7.29 -1.20
N THR A 268 -8.39 7.10 -1.95
CA THR A 268 -7.04 7.43 -1.46
C THR A 268 -6.22 8.22 -2.47
N ILE A 269 -5.52 9.23 -1.98
CA ILE A 269 -4.34 9.82 -2.62
C ILE A 269 -3.15 9.46 -1.75
N MET A 270 -2.16 8.75 -2.29
CA MET A 270 -0.93 8.42 -1.57
C MET A 270 0.29 9.00 -2.27
N THR A 271 1.39 9.13 -1.55
CA THR A 271 2.69 9.46 -2.17
C THR A 271 3.58 8.23 -2.28
N ILE A 272 4.57 8.06 -1.39
CA ILE A 272 5.54 6.98 -1.41
C ILE A 272 5.46 6.21 -0.09
N GLY A 273 5.72 4.91 -0.18
CA GLY A 273 5.95 4.05 0.99
C GLY A 273 4.76 3.18 1.36
N THR A 274 5.07 2.12 2.08
CA THR A 274 4.15 1.01 2.38
C THR A 274 2.93 1.42 3.20
N PHE A 275 3.03 2.49 4.00
CA PHE A 275 1.90 3.03 4.76
C PHE A 275 0.76 3.50 3.85
N GLY A 276 1.08 4.28 2.82
CA GLY A 276 0.09 4.74 1.84
C GLY A 276 -0.49 3.59 1.02
N ILE A 277 0.38 2.64 0.63
CA ILE A 277 -0.02 1.43 -0.12
C ILE A 277 -1.08 0.65 0.65
N TRP A 278 -0.83 0.35 1.93
CA TRP A 278 -1.78 -0.38 2.76
C TRP A 278 -3.04 0.40 3.08
N ALA A 279 -2.94 1.72 3.30
CA ALA A 279 -4.12 2.56 3.51
C ALA A 279 -5.07 2.49 2.29
N ALA A 280 -4.55 2.63 1.08
CA ALA A 280 -5.34 2.50 -0.15
C ALA A 280 -5.88 1.08 -0.37
N TYR A 281 -5.06 0.06 -0.13
CA TYR A 281 -5.47 -1.33 -0.32
C TYR A 281 -6.68 -1.72 0.54
N LEU A 282 -6.72 -1.23 1.79
CA LEU A 282 -7.81 -1.48 2.73
C LEU A 282 -9.01 -0.55 2.52
N ALA A 283 -8.80 0.74 2.23
CA ALA A 283 -9.88 1.68 1.92
C ALA A 283 -10.65 1.26 0.65
N GLY A 284 -9.92 0.76 -0.35
CA GLY A 284 -10.49 0.49 -1.67
C GLY A 284 -10.87 1.77 -2.42
N GLY A 285 -11.84 1.62 -3.32
CA GLY A 285 -12.29 2.72 -4.19
C GLY A 285 -11.21 3.22 -5.15
N ASP A 286 -11.42 4.42 -5.69
CA ASP A 286 -10.42 5.09 -6.53
C ASP A 286 -9.16 5.42 -5.74
N THR A 287 -8.00 5.12 -6.33
CA THR A 287 -6.70 5.42 -5.75
C THR A 287 -5.81 6.14 -6.75
N ILE A 288 -5.20 7.25 -6.31
CA ILE A 288 -4.14 7.96 -7.02
C ILE A 288 -2.82 7.79 -6.26
N TYR A 289 -1.76 7.40 -6.96
CA TYR A 289 -0.41 7.28 -6.38
C TYR A 289 0.62 8.11 -7.16
N LEU A 290 1.72 8.45 -6.49
CA LEU A 290 2.87 9.11 -7.12
C LEU A 290 3.65 8.06 -7.93
N ALA A 291 3.69 8.22 -9.24
CA ALA A 291 4.43 7.35 -10.16
C ALA A 291 5.79 7.96 -10.53
N ASN A 292 6.70 7.14 -11.06
CA ASN A 292 7.95 7.58 -11.70
C ASN A 292 8.79 8.54 -10.84
N TYR A 293 8.85 8.30 -9.53
CA TYR A 293 9.54 9.18 -8.57
C TYR A 293 11.05 8.90 -8.42
N THR A 294 11.66 8.15 -9.36
CA THR A 294 13.09 7.85 -9.39
C THR A 294 13.66 8.01 -10.80
N LEU A 295 14.96 8.32 -10.91
CA LEU A 295 15.68 8.26 -12.18
C LEU A 295 15.75 6.81 -12.72
N PRO A 296 15.86 6.59 -14.05
CA PRO A 296 15.88 5.26 -14.65
C PRO A 296 17.03 4.35 -14.18
N ASP A 297 18.15 4.93 -13.75
CA ASP A 297 19.33 4.22 -13.24
C ASP A 297 19.35 4.11 -11.71
N SER A 298 18.23 4.39 -11.04
CA SER A 298 18.13 4.35 -9.59
C SER A 298 18.38 2.94 -9.03
N PRO A 299 19.18 2.81 -7.95
CA PRO A 299 19.33 1.54 -7.24
C PRO A 299 18.02 1.06 -6.61
N PHE A 300 17.03 1.94 -6.40
CA PHE A 300 15.73 1.61 -5.84
C PHE A 300 14.98 0.60 -6.73
N LEU A 301 15.12 0.70 -8.05
CA LEU A 301 14.47 -0.20 -9.02
C LEU A 301 15.00 -1.65 -8.97
N LYS A 302 16.11 -1.90 -8.25
CA LYS A 302 16.62 -3.25 -8.00
C LYS A 302 15.86 -3.97 -6.89
N VAL A 303 15.23 -3.21 -5.99
CA VAL A 303 14.58 -3.73 -4.78
C VAL A 303 13.08 -3.45 -4.74
N PHE A 304 12.58 -2.57 -5.61
CA PHE A 304 11.18 -2.19 -5.70
C PHE A 304 10.69 -2.25 -7.15
N LYS A 305 9.54 -2.87 -7.36
CA LYS A 305 8.86 -2.94 -8.67
C LYS A 305 7.49 -2.29 -8.59
N PRO A 306 7.27 -1.14 -9.26
CA PRO A 306 5.97 -0.46 -9.26
C PRO A 306 4.79 -1.37 -9.61
N GLU A 307 4.98 -2.28 -10.57
CA GLU A 307 3.93 -3.20 -11.04
C GLU A 307 3.53 -4.25 -10.00
N ALA A 308 4.40 -4.52 -9.02
CA ALA A 308 4.12 -5.42 -7.90
C ALA A 308 3.65 -4.69 -6.64
N ALA A 309 3.88 -3.37 -6.56
CA ALA A 309 3.53 -2.54 -5.42
C ALA A 309 2.14 -1.89 -5.57
N PHE A 310 1.82 -1.43 -6.77
CA PHE A 310 0.56 -0.74 -7.07
C PHE A 310 -0.40 -1.66 -7.83
N LEU A 311 -1.68 -1.62 -7.46
CA LEU A 311 -2.69 -2.43 -8.15
C LEU A 311 -2.92 -1.91 -9.58
N PRO A 312 -3.20 -2.80 -10.57
CA PRO A 312 -3.36 -2.38 -11.97
C PRO A 312 -4.46 -1.34 -12.21
N GLU A 313 -5.50 -1.32 -11.39
CA GLU A 313 -6.61 -0.37 -11.47
C GLU A 313 -6.29 1.01 -10.85
N TRP A 314 -5.16 1.16 -10.16
CA TRP A 314 -4.78 2.44 -9.55
C TRP A 314 -4.19 3.39 -10.58
N VAL A 315 -4.42 4.70 -10.38
CA VAL A 315 -3.99 5.74 -11.31
C VAL A 315 -2.69 6.38 -10.82
N GLY A 316 -1.63 6.27 -11.62
CA GLY A 316 -0.35 6.91 -11.33
C GLY A 316 -0.25 8.32 -11.93
N ILE A 317 0.18 9.30 -11.14
CA ILE A 317 0.61 10.61 -11.65
C ILE A 317 2.14 10.69 -11.55
N PRO A 318 2.87 10.92 -12.66
CA PRO A 318 4.31 10.99 -12.63
C PRO A 318 4.81 12.17 -11.79
N ALA A 319 5.86 11.94 -10.99
CA ALA A 319 6.52 12.97 -10.20
C ALA A 319 7.32 13.95 -11.08
N ASP A 320 7.54 15.18 -10.58
CA ASP A 320 8.50 16.09 -11.18
C ASP A 320 9.94 15.74 -10.76
N LEU A 321 10.74 15.24 -11.70
CA LEU A 321 12.15 14.89 -11.50
C LEU A 321 13.11 16.06 -11.75
N SER A 322 12.62 17.24 -12.17
CA SER A 322 13.44 18.42 -12.45
C SER A 322 14.39 18.82 -11.31
N PRO A 323 14.04 18.69 -10.01
CA PRO A 323 14.95 19.01 -8.92
C PRO A 323 16.24 18.17 -8.93
N LEU A 324 16.17 16.90 -9.34
CA LEU A 324 17.35 16.03 -9.43
C LEU A 324 18.20 16.34 -10.66
N LEU A 325 17.55 16.58 -11.80
CA LEU A 325 18.24 16.84 -13.06
C LEU A 325 19.06 18.14 -12.99
N LYS A 326 18.53 19.17 -12.32
CA LYS A 326 19.24 20.43 -12.08
C LYS A 326 20.48 20.26 -11.20
N ALA A 327 20.44 19.34 -10.24
CA ALA A 327 21.59 19.05 -9.38
C ALA A 327 22.71 18.28 -10.12
N LEU A 328 22.37 17.55 -11.19
CA LEU A 328 23.32 16.80 -12.01
C LEU A 328 23.99 17.64 -13.11
N THR A 329 23.40 18.78 -13.49
CA THR A 329 24.03 19.73 -14.40
C THR A 329 25.01 20.63 -13.64
N PRO A 330 26.33 20.55 -13.89
CA PRO A 330 27.25 21.53 -13.33
C PRO A 330 26.87 22.92 -13.83
N ALA A 331 26.80 23.89 -12.91
CA ALA A 331 26.62 25.27 -13.29
C ALA A 331 27.76 25.66 -14.26
N CYS A 332 27.41 26.04 -15.49
CA CYS A 332 28.37 26.65 -16.40
C CYS A 332 28.97 27.87 -15.66
N PRO A 333 30.30 27.97 -15.47
CA PRO A 333 30.86 29.13 -14.82
C PRO A 333 30.44 30.35 -15.62
N ARG A 334 29.72 31.29 -15.00
CA ARG A 334 29.55 32.62 -15.58
C ARG A 334 30.94 33.24 -15.66
N SER A 335 31.61 33.07 -16.79
CA SER A 335 32.78 33.86 -17.13
C SER A 335 32.29 35.31 -17.24
N HIS A 336 32.57 36.11 -16.22
CA HIS A 336 32.52 37.56 -16.33
C HIS A 336 33.58 38.00 -17.34
N PHE A 337 33.23 37.98 -18.64
CA PHE A 337 33.97 38.74 -19.63
C PHE A 337 33.59 40.20 -19.47
N HIS A 338 34.40 40.92 -18.70
CA HIS A 338 34.47 42.38 -18.76
C HIS A 338 35.16 42.77 -20.08
N LEU A 339 34.38 42.92 -21.15
CA LEU A 339 34.87 43.61 -22.35
C LEU A 339 34.95 45.11 -22.05
N LYS A 340 36.15 45.57 -21.65
CA LYS A 340 36.50 47.00 -21.78
C LYS A 340 36.65 47.30 -23.26
N ALA A 341 35.67 48.04 -23.80
CA ALA A 341 35.81 48.70 -25.08
C ALA A 341 36.91 49.77 -24.98
N LYS A 342 38.04 49.53 -25.66
CA LYS A 342 38.88 50.61 -26.21
C LYS A 342 39.19 50.24 -27.65
N GLY A 343 38.75 51.11 -28.54
CA GLY A 343 38.71 50.87 -29.98
C GLY A 343 40.07 50.56 -30.58
N VAL A 344 40.07 49.59 -31.47
CA VAL A 344 40.97 49.52 -32.62
C VAL A 344 40.13 49.02 -33.78
N THR A 345 40.05 49.86 -34.80
CA THR A 345 39.45 49.64 -36.12
C THR A 345 40.16 48.49 -36.84
N CYS A 346 39.42 47.62 -37.54
CA CYS A 346 39.65 47.30 -38.96
C CYS A 346 38.80 46.11 -39.47
N TYR A 347 38.09 46.42 -40.57
CA TYR A 347 37.75 45.60 -41.74
C TYR A 347 37.08 44.23 -41.62
N VAL A 348 35.87 44.19 -42.16
CA VAL A 348 35.17 43.01 -42.68
C VAL A 348 35.87 42.52 -43.94
N ALA A 349 36.27 41.25 -43.96
CA ALA A 349 36.44 40.47 -45.19
C ALA A 349 36.06 39.01 -44.89
N GLY A 350 35.01 38.54 -45.54
CA GLY A 350 34.56 37.15 -45.43
C GLY A 350 35.50 36.17 -46.15
N ARG A 351 35.41 34.90 -45.78
CA ARG A 351 35.32 33.76 -46.70
C ARG A 351 35.04 32.48 -45.92
N ALA A 352 34.21 31.67 -46.56
CA ALA A 352 33.88 30.30 -46.21
C ALA A 352 35.13 29.39 -46.13
N PHE A 353 35.04 28.36 -45.30
CA PHE A 353 35.16 26.96 -45.71
C PHE A 353 34.33 26.09 -44.76
#